data_AF-G2J873-F1
#
_entry.id   AF-G2J873-F1
#
_cell.length_a   1.000
_cell.length_b   1.000
_cell.length_c   1.000
_cell.angle_alpha   90.00
_cell.angle_beta   90.00
_cell.angle_gamma   90.00
#
_symmetry.space_group_name_H-M   'P 1'
#
loop_
_entity.id
_entity.type
_entity.pdbx_description
1 polymer ?
#
loop_
_entity_poly.entity_id
_entity_poly.type
_entity_poly.pdbx_seq_one_letter_code
_entity_poly.pdbx_strand_id
1 'polypeptide(L)' 'MSKKYELLKDDCIEYDGRTLYRIRALRDFRGMKKGDLGGYIEKEENLSHEREAWVSGNAQISGDARIDGNS' A
#
# COMPACT_ATOMS: atom_id res chain seq x y z
N MET A 1 12.91 -9.05 -8.13
CA MET A 1 12.69 -8.01 -7.10
C MET A 1 11.90 -8.61 -5.94
N SER A 2 12.19 -8.22 -4.71
CA SER A 2 11.44 -8.68 -3.53
C SER A 2 10.20 -7.80 -3.30
N LYS A 3 9.03 -8.42 -3.07
CA LYS A 3 7.81 -7.67 -2.73
C LYS A 3 8.05 -6.85 -1.47
N LYS A 4 7.58 -5.60 -1.50
CA LYS A 4 7.73 -4.64 -0.39
C LYS A 4 6.57 -4.73 0.61
N TYR A 5 5.38 -5.09 0.14
CA TYR A 5 4.17 -5.16 0.93
C TYR A 5 3.21 -6.22 0.40
N GLU A 6 2.20 -6.55 1.20
CA GLU A 6 1.05 -7.37 0.80
C GLU A 6 -0.26 -6.63 1.08
N LEU A 7 -1.34 -7.03 0.40
CA LEU A 7 -2.70 -6.58 0.66
C LEU A 7 -3.37 -7.51 1.66
N LEU A 8 -3.92 -6.95 2.74
CA LEU A 8 -4.66 -7.71 3.73
C LEU A 8 -6.13 -7.82 3.30
N LYS A 9 -6.53 -9.00 2.82
CA LYS A 9 -7.92 -9.25 2.38
C LYS A 9 -8.94 -9.18 3.51
N ASP A 10 -8.51 -9.49 4.72
CA ASP A 10 -9.34 -9.46 5.92
C ASP A 10 -9.44 -8.06 6.56
N ASP A 11 -8.65 -7.09 6.10
CA ASP A 11 -8.67 -5.68 6.52
C ASP A 11 -8.87 -4.78 5.30
N CYS A 12 -10.14 -4.63 4.92
CA CYS A 12 -10.56 -3.83 3.79
C CYS A 12 -11.69 -2.87 4.15
N ILE A 13 -11.83 -1.82 3.34
CA ILE A 13 -12.89 -0.82 3.44
C ILE A 13 -13.55 -0.64 2.08
N GLU A 14 -14.83 -0.27 2.11
CA GLU A 14 -15.55 0.22 0.94
C GLU A 14 -15.41 1.75 0.85
N TYR A 15 -14.88 2.25 -0.26
CA TYR A 15 -14.75 3.68 -0.54
C TYR A 15 -15.12 3.95 -1.99
N ASP A 16 -16.10 4.84 -2.21
CA ASP A 16 -16.56 5.23 -3.56
C ASP A 16 -16.96 4.01 -4.44
N GLY A 17 -17.63 3.01 -3.84
CA GLY A 17 -18.04 1.79 -4.53
C GLY A 17 -16.89 0.85 -4.92
N ARG A 18 -15.71 1.04 -4.34
CA ARG A 18 -14.53 0.20 -4.53
C ARG A 18 -14.04 -0.37 -3.21
N THR A 19 -13.56 -1.60 -3.24
CA THR A 19 -12.89 -2.24 -2.09
C THR A 19 -11.41 -1.87 -2.08
N LEU A 20 -10.94 -1.27 -1.00
CA LEU A 20 -9.52 -1.00 -0.77
C LEU A 20 -9.00 -1.86 0.38
N TYR A 21 -7.76 -2.32 0.27
CA TYR A 21 -7.11 -3.24 1.20
C TYR A 21 -5.98 -2.55 1.95
N ARG A 22 -5.90 -2.80 3.26
CA ARG A 22 -4.79 -2.34 4.09
C ARG A 22 -3.49 -2.97 3.58
N ILE A 23 -2.44 -2.17 3.44
CA ILE A 23 -1.10 -2.70 3.10
C ILE A 23 -0.31 -3.07 4.36
N ARG A 24 0.43 -4.17 4.30
CA ARG A 24 1.39 -4.58 5.34
C ARG A 24 2.78 -4.72 4.77
N ALA A 25 3.78 -4.13 5.42
CA ALA A 25 5.17 -4.20 5.00
C ALA A 25 5.72 -5.64 5.12
N LEU A 26 6.35 -6.13 4.06
CA LEU A 26 6.97 -7.48 4.01
C LEU A 26 8.46 -7.47 4.37
N ARG A 27 9.08 -6.30 4.39
CA ARG A 27 10.50 -6.08 4.71
C ARG A 27 10.70 -4.69 5.33
N ASP A 28 11.87 -4.48 5.92
CA ASP A 28 12.28 -3.17 6.43
C ASP A 28 12.67 -2.25 5.25
N PHE A 29 12.18 -1.00 5.25
CA PHE A 29 12.56 0.05 4.29
C PHE A 29 12.07 1.43 4.78
N ARG A 30 12.80 2.50 4.46
CA ARG A 30 12.41 3.91 4.71
C ARG A 30 11.85 4.20 6.13
N GLY A 31 12.40 3.54 7.15
CA GLY A 31 11.96 3.67 8.55
C GLY A 31 10.79 2.76 8.96
N MET A 32 10.19 2.02 8.02
CA MET A 32 9.20 0.97 8.29
C MET A 32 9.88 -0.36 8.60
N LYS A 33 9.24 -1.15 9.47
CA LYS A 33 9.58 -2.52 9.82
C LYS A 33 8.68 -3.52 9.12
N LYS A 34 9.20 -4.72 8.89
CA LYS A 34 8.38 -5.86 8.47
C LYS A 34 7.23 -6.04 9.45
N GLY A 35 6.01 -6.10 8.92
CA GLY A 35 4.77 -6.20 9.69
C GLY A 35 4.04 -4.86 9.89
N ASP A 36 4.68 -3.72 9.63
CA ASP A 36 4.04 -2.40 9.78
C ASP A 36 2.86 -2.25 8.83
N LEU A 37 1.77 -1.69 9.36
CA LEU A 37 0.56 -1.41 8.60
C LEU A 37 0.64 0.00 7.98
N GLY A 38 0.44 0.07 6.67
CA GLY A 38 0.28 1.32 5.91
C GLY A 38 -1.20 1.64 5.68
N GLY A 39 -1.53 2.53 4.75
CA GLY A 39 -2.92 2.85 4.41
C GLY A 39 -3.60 1.82 3.50
N TYR A 40 -4.61 2.25 2.77
CA TYR A 40 -5.47 1.40 1.95
C TYR A 40 -5.24 1.66 0.46
N ILE A 41 -5.07 0.58 -0.32
CA ILE A 41 -5.00 0.65 -1.78
C ILE A 41 -5.95 -0.36 -2.42
N GLU A 42 -6.48 -0.04 -3.60
CA GLU A 42 -7.39 -0.93 -4.34
C GLU A 42 -6.66 -2.13 -4.95
N LYS A 43 -5.50 -1.90 -5.57
CA LYS A 43 -4.71 -2.93 -6.28
C LYS A 43 -3.20 -2.69 -6.18
N GLU A 44 -2.40 -3.73 -6.38
CA GLU A 44 -0.93 -3.65 -6.32
C GLU A 44 -0.34 -2.60 -7.28
N GLU A 45 -1.03 -2.26 -8.37
CA GLU A 45 -0.63 -1.20 -9.32
C GLU A 45 -0.66 0.22 -8.72
N ASN A 46 -1.45 0.45 -7.66
CA ASN A 46 -1.54 1.76 -7.04
C ASN A 46 -0.27 2.13 -6.25
N LEU A 47 0.57 1.15 -5.88
CA LEU A 47 1.79 1.38 -5.11
C LEU A 47 2.94 0.50 -5.61
N SER A 48 3.97 1.11 -6.18
CA SER A 48 5.10 0.36 -6.74
C SER A 48 5.85 -0.45 -5.67
N HIS A 49 6.19 -1.71 -6.00
CA HIS A 49 7.09 -2.55 -5.20
C HIS A 49 8.58 -2.22 -5.40
N GLU A 50 8.93 -1.60 -6.52
CA GLU A 50 10.31 -1.31 -6.89
C GLU A 50 10.83 -0.04 -6.22
N ARG A 51 9.94 0.93 -6.00
CA ARG A 51 10.28 2.23 -5.43
C ARG A 51 9.97 2.33 -3.94
N GLU A 52 10.39 3.42 -3.32
CA GLU A 52 10.26 3.62 -1.87
C GLU A 52 8.94 4.26 -1.42
N ALA A 53 8.01 4.52 -2.33
CA ALA A 53 6.70 5.07 -1.98
C ALA A 53 5.99 4.24 -0.90
N TRP A 54 5.28 4.90 0.00
CA TRP A 54 4.51 4.25 1.05
C TRP A 54 3.24 5.03 1.34
N VAL A 55 2.15 4.31 1.54
CA VAL A 55 0.91 4.90 2.04
C VAL A 55 0.93 4.74 3.54
N SER A 56 1.00 5.83 4.30
CA SER A 56 1.01 5.80 5.76
C SER A 56 -0.38 6.08 6.36
N GLY A 57 -0.61 5.60 7.59
CA GLY A 57 -1.80 5.95 8.35
C GLY A 57 -3.08 5.37 7.73
N ASN A 58 -4.10 6.21 7.56
CA ASN A 58 -5.41 5.83 7.00
C ASN A 58 -5.66 6.43 5.60
N ALA A 59 -4.60 6.82 4.91
CA ALA A 59 -4.69 7.32 3.54
C ALA A 59 -5.24 6.24 2.60
N GLN A 60 -6.00 6.66 1.60
CA GLN A 60 -6.78 5.81 0.69
C GLN A 60 -6.40 6.14 -0.75
N ILE A 61 -5.99 5.14 -1.53
CA ILE A 61 -5.61 5.30 -2.93
C ILE A 61 -6.41 4.31 -3.78
N SER A 62 -7.18 4.81 -4.73
CA SER A 62 -8.04 3.99 -5.61
C SER A 62 -8.06 4.54 -7.04
N GLY A 63 -8.62 3.77 -7.96
CA GLY A 63 -8.70 4.09 -9.39
C GLY A 63 -7.32 4.12 -10.05
N ASP A 64 -7.12 5.11 -10.91
CA ASP A 64 -5.87 5.31 -11.66
C ASP A 64 -4.79 6.08 -10.88
N ALA A 65 -5.07 6.43 -9.62
CA ALA A 65 -4.08 7.07 -8.76
C ALA A 65 -2.93 6.09 -8.45
N ARG A 66 -1.70 6.47 -8.80
CA ARG A 66 -0.51 5.66 -8.58
C ARG A 66 0.50 6.46 -7.77
N ILE A 67 0.95 5.88 -6.66
CA ILE A 67 2.10 6.42 -5.93
C ILE A 67 3.34 5.67 -6.38
N ASP A 68 4.11 6.36 -7.20
CA ASP A 68 5.41 5.96 -7.65
C ASP A 68 6.39 6.96 -7.04
N GLY A 69 7.03 6.56 -5.94
CA GLY A 69 7.85 7.45 -5.14
C GLY A 69 9.08 7.85 -5.94
N ASN A 70 9.19 9.12 -6.32
CA ASN A 70 10.35 9.65 -6.99
C ASN A 70 10.89 10.87 -6.22
N SER A 71 12.14 10.72 -5.77
CA SER A 71 13.05 11.73 -5.18
C SER A 71 12.51 12.57 -4.04
#